data_AF-A0A7D5GCR9-F1
#
_entry.id   AF-A0A7D5GCR9-F1
#
_cell.length_a   1.000
_cell.length_b   1.000
_cell.length_c   1.000
_cell.angle_alpha   90.00
_cell.angle_beta   90.00
_cell.angle_gamma   90.00
#
_symmetry.space_group_name_H-M   'P 1'
#
loop_
_entity.id
_entity.type
_entity.pdbx_description
1 polymer ?
#
loop_
_entity_poly.entity_id
_entity_poly.type
_entity_poly.pdbx_seq_one_letter_code
_entity_poly.pdbx_strand_id
1 'polypeptide(L)'
;MAFRITTWNVNGIRNPFGYQPWRDKRTFQAMFDILEADIVVIQETKIQRKDLRDDMVLVPGWDVFFSLPKHKKGYSGVAIYTRSSKCAPIRAEEGITGILTPPKSTTRYRDLPEEQQIGGYPRPGQLDGIIDEATLDSEGRCVILEFPGFVLLGVYSPANRDESRDEFRIGFFQALDVRIRNLVASGKQVILTGDLNVIRSEIDSTNVAETLRKEGIDLSDWMNLPVRRIFNQLIFEGSVLGVRDQGRETPVLWDLCRCFHPARAGMNTCWDTKRNTRPANNGSRIDYILCSDGIKDWFNSANIQAGLMGSDHCPVFATFADKVTVGYKERALIEMLNPPDMLQGEKRLRDWSPKNLLPLSAKLIPEFDRRQSIRDMFKKNAAPAILPRESTNSNILAEPSKNATSNTEESSEKGSEAFESQFGVASTPRSREIANSTQQILSQPNTKRPAMTTEMATRPIKKTKTQTSTNERKSKVPPEQRTLQGFFRPKAPTAQVGPERVVASSTPSSTKKSTGSAKGPTGSQGSSSTLVATPVEGPPPRDSEPNSDPDSSDIVFDPIQAKESWSKLLGKRVAPRCEHNEPCISFTTKKPGVNCGKSYRDVHVVAHNGAAATSVADTRLNFES
;
A
#
# COMPACT_ATOMS: atom_id res chain seq x y z
N MET A 1 1.27 -3.81 25.75
CA MET A 1 1.86 -3.41 24.44
C MET A 1 1.14 -2.16 23.98
N ALA A 2 1.89 -1.06 23.90
CA ALA A 2 1.42 0.22 23.42
C ALA A 2 1.09 0.18 21.92
N PHE A 3 0.25 1.11 21.46
CA PHE A 3 -0.24 1.14 20.08
C PHE A 3 0.82 1.67 19.11
N ARG A 4 1.04 0.98 17.99
CA ARG A 4 2.08 1.30 17.00
C ARG A 4 1.53 1.47 15.59
N ILE A 5 1.89 2.59 14.95
CA ILE A 5 1.80 2.79 13.49
C ILE A 5 3.16 2.41 12.89
N THR A 6 3.16 1.60 11.84
CA THR A 6 4.34 1.29 11.02
C THR A 6 4.07 1.63 9.56
N THR A 7 5.04 2.22 8.87
CA THR A 7 5.00 2.45 7.42
C THR A 7 6.17 1.78 6.72
N TRP A 8 5.97 1.27 5.51
CA TRP A 8 7.02 0.58 4.74
C TRP A 8 6.72 0.55 3.23
N ASN A 9 7.62 1.11 2.41
CA ASN A 9 7.65 0.78 0.99
C ASN A 9 8.18 -0.66 0.81
N VAL A 10 7.35 -1.55 0.25
CA VAL A 10 7.67 -2.97 0.07
C VAL A 10 8.17 -3.32 -1.33
N ASN A 11 8.23 -2.35 -2.27
CA ASN A 11 8.67 -2.53 -3.66
C ASN A 11 7.89 -3.65 -4.40
N GLY A 12 6.67 -3.95 -3.94
CA GLY A 12 5.83 -5.07 -4.35
C GLY A 12 5.37 -5.89 -3.15
N ILE A 13 4.05 -5.93 -2.92
CA ILE A 13 3.40 -6.44 -1.70
C ILE A 13 3.65 -7.94 -1.37
N ARG A 14 4.35 -8.69 -2.24
CA ARG A 14 4.78 -10.06 -1.98
C ARG A 14 6.30 -10.24 -1.85
N ASN A 15 7.11 -9.22 -2.14
CA ASN A 15 8.57 -9.28 -2.09
C ASN A 15 9.12 -9.65 -0.70
N PRO A 16 8.61 -9.10 0.42
CA PRO A 16 9.10 -9.45 1.75
C PRO A 16 9.14 -10.97 2.01
N PHE A 17 8.14 -11.72 1.54
CA PHE A 17 8.04 -13.18 1.73
C PHE A 17 9.10 -14.01 0.96
N GLY A 18 10.09 -13.38 0.31
CA GLY A 18 11.32 -14.01 -0.16
C GLY A 18 12.49 -13.94 0.85
N TYR A 19 12.43 -13.05 1.83
CA TYR A 19 13.51 -12.72 2.76
C TYR A 19 13.19 -13.17 4.20
N GLN A 20 14.21 -13.32 5.05
CA GLN A 20 13.98 -13.47 6.50
C GLN A 20 13.62 -12.12 7.13
N PRO A 21 12.79 -12.11 8.19
CA PRO A 21 12.13 -13.26 8.83
C PRO A 21 10.85 -13.77 8.12
N TRP A 22 10.33 -13.03 7.15
CA TRP A 22 9.00 -13.23 6.56
C TRP A 22 8.81 -14.53 5.78
N ARG A 23 9.91 -15.12 5.27
CA ARG A 23 9.90 -16.36 4.50
C ARG A 23 9.59 -17.59 5.38
N ASP A 24 9.87 -17.55 6.68
CA ASP A 24 9.59 -18.66 7.60
C ASP A 24 8.07 -18.85 7.84
N LYS A 25 7.30 -17.76 7.83
CA LYS A 25 5.82 -17.78 7.91
C LYS A 25 5.23 -16.75 6.96
N ARG A 26 5.02 -17.18 5.70
CA ARG A 26 4.66 -16.33 4.54
C ARG A 26 3.21 -15.83 4.56
N THR A 27 2.81 -15.10 5.61
CA THR A 27 1.47 -14.52 5.77
C THR A 27 1.55 -13.08 6.28
N PHE A 28 0.59 -12.24 5.87
CA PHE A 28 0.49 -10.85 6.34
C PHE A 28 0.29 -10.76 7.86
N GLN A 29 -0.48 -11.68 8.46
CA GLN A 29 -0.58 -11.77 9.91
C GLN A 29 0.80 -11.88 10.58
N ALA A 30 1.66 -12.80 10.12
CA ALA A 30 2.99 -12.97 10.69
C ALA A 30 3.91 -11.77 10.45
N MET A 31 3.76 -11.10 9.30
CA MET A 31 4.44 -9.83 9.06
C MET A 31 4.03 -8.76 10.08
N PHE A 32 2.72 -8.59 10.31
CA PHE A 32 2.21 -7.58 11.24
C PHE A 32 2.52 -7.92 12.71
N ASP A 33 2.55 -9.21 13.06
CA ASP A 33 3.02 -9.71 14.36
C ASP A 33 4.49 -9.34 14.59
N ILE A 34 5.37 -9.52 13.59
CA ILE A 34 6.82 -9.21 13.66
C ILE A 34 7.11 -7.69 13.65
N LEU A 35 6.27 -6.89 13.00
CA LEU A 35 6.33 -5.42 13.09
C LEU A 35 5.77 -4.89 14.43
N GLU A 36 5.12 -5.75 15.22
CA GLU A 36 4.38 -5.45 16.45
C GLU A 36 3.36 -4.29 16.27
N ALA A 37 2.76 -4.21 15.07
CA ALA A 37 1.95 -3.08 14.66
C ALA A 37 0.45 -3.25 14.94
N ASP A 38 -0.26 -2.14 15.09
CA ASP A 38 -1.73 -2.07 15.12
C ASP A 38 -2.30 -1.29 13.91
N ILE A 39 -1.48 -0.49 13.23
CA ILE A 39 -1.71 0.03 11.87
C ILE A 39 -0.45 -0.21 11.03
N VAL A 40 -0.62 -0.74 9.81
CA VAL A 40 0.46 -0.93 8.84
C VAL A 40 0.13 -0.24 7.52
N VAL A 41 0.95 0.75 7.15
CA VAL A 41 0.85 1.53 5.92
C VAL A 41 1.89 0.99 4.93
N ILE A 42 1.45 0.49 3.79
CA ILE A 42 2.30 -0.19 2.81
C ILE A 42 2.32 0.63 1.51
N GLN A 43 3.52 1.09 1.13
CA GLN A 43 3.75 1.80 -0.15
C GLN A 43 4.26 0.86 -1.24
N GLU A 44 4.10 1.29 -2.49
CA GLU A 44 4.51 0.59 -3.70
C GLU A 44 4.10 -0.89 -3.74
N THR A 45 2.82 -1.16 -3.50
CA THR A 45 2.25 -2.52 -3.50
C THR A 45 2.36 -3.26 -4.84
N LYS A 46 2.45 -2.54 -5.97
CA LYS A 46 2.59 -3.05 -7.36
C LYS A 46 1.50 -4.03 -7.80
N ILE A 47 0.32 -3.94 -7.21
CA ILE A 47 -0.81 -4.84 -7.46
C ILE A 47 -2.00 -4.10 -8.10
N GLN A 48 -2.78 -4.79 -8.94
CA GLN A 48 -4.06 -4.26 -9.44
C GLN A 48 -5.22 -4.96 -8.74
N ARG A 49 -6.41 -4.34 -8.72
CA ARG A 49 -7.61 -4.86 -8.04
C ARG A 49 -7.93 -6.34 -8.37
N LYS A 50 -7.75 -6.74 -9.64
CA LYS A 50 -7.96 -8.11 -10.15
C LYS A 50 -6.94 -9.15 -9.65
N ASP A 51 -5.78 -8.70 -9.21
CA ASP A 51 -4.65 -9.54 -8.76
C ASP A 51 -4.65 -9.71 -7.22
N LEU A 52 -5.55 -9.02 -6.50
CA LEU A 52 -5.79 -9.18 -5.06
C LEU A 52 -6.24 -10.62 -4.72
N ARG A 53 -5.93 -11.05 -3.50
CA ARG A 53 -6.25 -12.40 -3.01
C ARG A 53 -6.74 -12.40 -1.57
N ASP A 54 -7.43 -13.47 -1.20
CA ASP A 54 -7.97 -13.75 0.12
C ASP A 54 -6.91 -13.57 1.23
N ASP A 55 -5.65 -13.98 1.01
CA ASP A 55 -4.57 -13.81 2.00
C ASP A 55 -4.12 -12.36 2.24
N MET A 56 -4.50 -11.43 1.35
CA MET A 56 -4.19 -9.99 1.44
C MET A 56 -5.36 -9.18 2.00
N VAL A 57 -6.58 -9.66 1.84
CA VAL A 57 -7.83 -8.93 2.17
C VAL A 57 -8.51 -9.48 3.42
N LEU A 58 -8.47 -10.79 3.63
CA LEU A 58 -9.14 -11.49 4.73
C LEU A 58 -8.14 -11.84 5.85
N VAL A 59 -7.25 -10.90 6.20
CA VAL A 59 -6.28 -11.06 7.29
C VAL A 59 -7.04 -11.07 8.63
N PRO A 60 -6.94 -12.13 9.46
CA PRO A 60 -7.82 -12.28 10.64
C PRO A 60 -7.67 -11.16 11.67
N GLY A 61 -8.77 -10.47 11.99
CA GLY A 61 -8.77 -9.36 12.97
C GLY A 61 -8.23 -8.03 12.45
N TRP A 62 -7.96 -7.93 11.14
CA TRP A 62 -7.53 -6.71 10.46
C TRP A 62 -8.56 -6.30 9.40
N ASP A 63 -8.70 -5.01 9.16
CA ASP A 63 -9.32 -4.45 7.95
C ASP A 63 -8.26 -3.81 7.05
N VAL A 64 -8.58 -3.61 5.76
CA VAL A 64 -7.64 -2.99 4.81
C VAL A 64 -8.32 -2.11 3.78
N PHE A 65 -7.69 -0.97 3.51
CA PHE A 65 -8.09 0.05 2.54
C PHE A 65 -6.99 0.20 1.51
N PHE A 66 -7.34 0.27 0.22
CA PHE A 66 -6.37 0.35 -0.88
C PHE A 66 -6.63 1.55 -1.79
N SER A 67 -5.56 2.14 -2.29
CA SER A 67 -5.53 2.93 -3.52
C SER A 67 -4.62 2.21 -4.51
N LEU A 68 -5.09 1.90 -5.73
CA LEU A 68 -4.37 1.04 -6.68
C LEU A 68 -4.35 1.64 -8.10
N PRO A 69 -3.26 1.43 -8.88
CA PRO A 69 -3.19 1.92 -10.25
C PRO A 69 -4.27 1.29 -11.14
N LYS A 70 -5.09 2.13 -11.77
CA LYS A 70 -6.17 1.68 -12.66
C LYS A 70 -5.61 1.11 -13.97
N HIS A 71 -4.57 1.73 -14.54
CA HIS A 71 -4.07 1.42 -15.89
C HIS A 71 -2.72 0.70 -15.91
N LYS A 72 -1.74 1.13 -15.12
CA LYS A 72 -0.36 0.62 -15.16
C LYS A 72 -0.19 -0.59 -14.22
N LYS A 73 0.05 -1.78 -14.76
CA LYS A 73 0.33 -3.01 -13.97
C LYS A 73 1.72 -2.92 -13.33
N GLY A 74 1.89 -3.47 -12.12
CA GLY A 74 3.22 -3.59 -11.48
C GLY A 74 3.79 -2.26 -10.96
N TYR A 75 2.95 -1.28 -10.68
CA TYR A 75 3.32 0.11 -10.40
C TYR A 75 2.64 0.60 -9.12
N SER A 76 3.26 1.52 -8.38
CA SER A 76 2.58 2.33 -7.34
C SER A 76 1.71 1.49 -6.37
N GLY A 77 0.59 2.04 -5.91
CA GLY A 77 -0.42 1.41 -5.08
C GLY A 77 -0.08 1.49 -3.60
N VAL A 78 -1.01 1.99 -2.78
CA VAL A 78 -0.90 2.09 -1.32
C VAL A 78 -1.96 1.22 -0.64
N ALA A 79 -1.61 0.60 0.49
CA ALA A 79 -2.55 -0.08 1.38
C ALA A 79 -2.42 0.42 2.81
N ILE A 80 -3.53 0.54 3.54
CA ILE A 80 -3.53 0.75 4.99
C ILE A 80 -4.30 -0.37 5.66
N TYR A 81 -3.60 -1.15 6.48
CA TYR A 81 -4.16 -2.19 7.33
C TYR A 81 -4.41 -1.64 8.74
N THR A 82 -5.59 -1.89 9.30
CA THR A 82 -5.98 -1.44 10.65
C THR A 82 -6.46 -2.61 11.50
N ARG A 83 -5.94 -2.78 12.72
CA ARG A 83 -6.29 -3.90 13.61
C ARG A 83 -7.60 -3.65 14.33
N SER A 84 -8.66 -4.34 13.91
CA SER A 84 -10.06 -4.09 14.32
C SER A 84 -10.36 -4.31 15.81
N SER A 85 -9.45 -4.97 16.54
CA SER A 85 -9.50 -5.08 18.00
C SER A 85 -9.00 -3.83 18.73
N LYS A 86 -8.22 -2.96 18.06
CA LYS A 86 -7.49 -1.83 18.65
C LYS A 86 -7.93 -0.47 18.11
N CYS A 87 -8.26 -0.37 16.83
CA CYS A 87 -8.72 0.88 16.21
C CYS A 87 -9.82 0.63 15.18
N ALA A 88 -10.64 1.65 14.95
CA ALA A 88 -11.70 1.66 13.95
C ALA A 88 -11.80 3.06 13.34
N PRO A 89 -11.41 3.26 12.06
CA PRO A 89 -11.62 4.54 11.39
C PRO A 89 -13.12 4.80 11.20
N ILE A 90 -13.50 6.08 11.20
CA ILE A 90 -14.87 6.58 10.99
C ILE A 90 -15.13 7.01 9.55
N ARG A 91 -14.10 7.38 8.79
CA ARG A 91 -14.16 7.70 7.35
C ARG A 91 -12.91 7.22 6.61
N ALA A 92 -13.02 7.01 5.30
CA ALA A 92 -11.94 6.51 4.45
C ALA A 92 -12.10 7.04 3.01
N GLU A 93 -11.04 7.62 2.46
CA GLU A 93 -11.00 8.23 1.12
C GLU A 93 -9.81 7.73 0.28
N GLU A 94 -9.98 7.74 -1.05
CA GLU A 94 -8.93 7.47 -2.03
C GLU A 94 -8.49 8.80 -2.66
N GLY A 95 -7.18 9.03 -2.76
CA GLY A 95 -6.60 10.26 -3.31
C GLY A 95 -6.30 11.35 -2.28
N ILE A 96 -5.88 12.51 -2.76
CA ILE A 96 -5.51 13.72 -2.00
C ILE A 96 -6.54 14.83 -2.26
N THR A 97 -6.98 14.96 -3.51
CA THR A 97 -7.84 16.07 -3.94
C THR A 97 -9.31 15.83 -3.62
N GLY A 98 -9.72 14.57 -3.40
CA GLY A 98 -11.11 14.18 -3.23
C GLY A 98 -11.95 14.21 -4.50
N ILE A 99 -11.31 14.31 -5.68
CA ILE A 99 -11.97 14.24 -7.00
C ILE A 99 -12.46 12.81 -7.33
N LEU A 100 -11.89 11.78 -6.69
CA LEU A 100 -12.32 10.40 -6.81
C LEU A 100 -13.66 10.16 -6.09
N THR A 101 -14.33 9.04 -6.39
CA THR A 101 -15.62 8.66 -5.79
C THR A 101 -15.47 7.46 -4.85
N PRO A 102 -16.34 7.34 -3.81
CA PRO A 102 -16.46 6.10 -3.05
C PRO A 102 -16.82 4.90 -3.94
N PRO A 103 -16.42 3.66 -3.57
CA PRO A 103 -16.86 2.47 -4.30
C PRO A 103 -18.39 2.37 -4.38
N LYS A 104 -18.91 2.13 -5.60
CA LYS A 104 -20.35 2.09 -5.94
C LYS A 104 -21.05 3.47 -5.90
N SER A 105 -20.32 4.59 -5.79
CA SER A 105 -20.82 5.96 -5.91
C SER A 105 -20.34 6.67 -7.17
N THR A 106 -21.17 7.58 -7.71
CA THR A 106 -20.80 8.54 -8.77
C THR A 106 -20.47 9.94 -8.22
N THR A 107 -20.81 10.22 -6.96
CA THR A 107 -20.49 11.48 -6.28
C THR A 107 -19.04 11.46 -5.78
N ARG A 108 -18.28 12.53 -6.02
CA ARG A 108 -16.88 12.64 -5.57
C ARG A 108 -16.81 12.81 -4.06
N TYR A 109 -15.70 12.45 -3.41
CA TYR A 109 -15.54 12.63 -1.95
C TYR A 109 -15.79 14.09 -1.52
N ARG A 110 -15.29 15.07 -2.29
CA ARG A 110 -15.54 16.50 -2.05
C ARG A 110 -16.98 16.99 -2.28
N ASP A 111 -17.78 16.20 -2.98
CA ASP A 111 -19.16 16.51 -3.37
C ASP A 111 -20.20 15.73 -2.52
N LEU A 112 -19.75 14.93 -1.54
CA LEU A 112 -20.60 14.24 -0.56
C LEU A 112 -21.18 15.22 0.48
N PRO A 113 -22.25 14.85 1.22
CA PRO A 113 -22.63 15.55 2.44
C PRO A 113 -21.48 15.66 3.45
N GLU A 114 -21.35 16.81 4.13
CA GLU A 114 -20.19 17.14 4.98
C GLU A 114 -19.91 16.09 6.07
N GLU A 115 -20.94 15.49 6.66
CA GLU A 115 -20.79 14.46 7.69
C GLU A 115 -20.17 13.15 7.16
N GLN A 116 -20.06 12.99 5.83
CA GLN A 116 -19.45 11.85 5.15
C GLN A 116 -18.05 12.17 4.59
N GLN A 117 -17.58 13.43 4.69
CA GLN A 117 -16.27 13.88 4.22
C GLN A 117 -15.18 13.81 5.30
N ILE A 118 -13.95 13.46 4.91
CA ILE A 118 -12.75 13.78 5.71
C ILE A 118 -12.44 15.27 5.60
N GLY A 119 -12.79 15.92 4.48
CA GLY A 119 -12.73 17.37 4.33
C GLY A 119 -11.31 17.92 4.12
N GLY A 120 -11.17 19.24 4.07
CA GLY A 120 -9.87 19.88 3.85
C GLY A 120 -9.30 19.74 2.43
N TYR A 121 -10.15 19.54 1.41
CA TYR A 121 -9.72 19.49 0.00
C TYR A 121 -9.02 20.79 -0.44
N PRO A 122 -8.16 20.75 -1.47
CA PRO A 122 -7.69 21.97 -2.15
C PRO A 122 -8.87 22.81 -2.65
N ARG A 123 -8.82 24.13 -2.42
CA ARG A 123 -9.79 25.10 -2.95
C ARG A 123 -9.28 25.72 -4.27
N PRO A 124 -10.16 26.26 -5.13
CA PRO A 124 -9.73 27.01 -6.31
C PRO A 124 -8.68 28.07 -5.97
N GLY A 125 -7.61 28.12 -6.76
CA GLY A 125 -6.48 29.04 -6.53
C GLY A 125 -5.46 28.60 -5.46
N GLN A 126 -5.61 27.43 -4.82
CA GLN A 126 -4.56 26.87 -3.94
C GLN A 126 -3.56 25.95 -4.67
N LEU A 127 -3.79 25.63 -5.94
CA LEU A 127 -2.91 24.80 -6.78
C LEU A 127 -2.59 25.55 -8.06
N ASP A 128 -1.35 25.40 -8.56
CA ASP A 128 -0.82 26.14 -9.71
C ASP A 128 -1.51 25.77 -11.06
N GLY A 129 -2.31 24.70 -11.08
CA GLY A 129 -3.16 24.31 -12.21
C GLY A 129 -2.47 23.60 -13.37
N ILE A 130 -1.14 23.41 -13.31
CA ILE A 130 -0.32 22.77 -14.35
C ILE A 130 -0.79 21.32 -14.64
N ILE A 131 -1.09 20.56 -13.58
CA ILE A 131 -1.56 19.17 -13.67
C ILE A 131 -2.95 19.08 -13.03
N ASP A 132 -3.90 18.45 -13.72
CA ASP A 132 -5.27 18.34 -13.23
C ASP A 132 -5.41 17.35 -12.05
N GLU A 133 -6.42 17.61 -11.22
CA GLU A 133 -6.66 16.88 -9.98
C GLU A 133 -6.95 15.38 -10.19
N ALA A 134 -7.60 15.01 -11.29
CA ALA A 134 -7.91 13.61 -11.61
C ALA A 134 -6.66 12.86 -12.10
N THR A 135 -5.75 13.54 -12.81
CA THR A 135 -4.42 13.02 -13.14
C THR A 135 -3.57 12.80 -11.89
N LEU A 136 -3.52 13.76 -10.96
CA LEU A 136 -2.77 13.62 -9.69
C LEU A 136 -3.23 12.38 -8.88
N ASP A 137 -4.54 12.18 -8.75
CA ASP A 137 -5.12 11.04 -8.01
C ASP A 137 -5.23 9.74 -8.85
N SER A 138 -4.84 9.73 -10.13
CA SER A 138 -4.99 8.57 -11.02
C SER A 138 -4.06 7.39 -10.70
N GLU A 139 -2.91 7.65 -10.07
CA GLU A 139 -1.79 6.70 -9.97
C GLU A 139 -1.84 5.75 -8.76
N GLY A 140 -2.88 5.81 -7.94
CA GLY A 140 -3.03 4.91 -6.78
C GLY A 140 -2.10 5.24 -5.61
N ARG A 141 -1.92 6.53 -5.31
CA ARG A 141 -0.81 7.05 -4.47
C ARG A 141 -1.16 7.49 -3.06
N CYS A 142 -2.44 7.57 -2.71
CA CYS A 142 -2.88 8.07 -1.41
C CYS A 142 -4.13 7.33 -0.91
N VAL A 143 -4.09 6.89 0.35
CA VAL A 143 -5.25 6.45 1.12
C VAL A 143 -5.32 7.32 2.36
N ILE A 144 -6.50 7.87 2.67
CA ILE A 144 -6.72 8.70 3.85
C ILE A 144 -7.76 8.03 4.73
N LEU A 145 -7.45 7.85 6.02
CA LEU A 145 -8.38 7.34 7.04
C LEU A 145 -8.57 8.39 8.13
N GLU A 146 -9.80 8.61 8.57
CA GLU A 146 -10.10 9.43 9.74
C GLU A 146 -10.42 8.54 10.93
N PHE A 147 -9.73 8.77 12.04
CA PHE A 147 -10.05 8.24 13.38
C PHE A 147 -10.58 9.41 14.24
N PRO A 148 -11.31 9.15 15.34
CA PRO A 148 -11.86 10.22 16.18
C PRO A 148 -10.84 11.25 16.69
N GLY A 149 -9.58 10.86 16.88
CA GLY A 149 -8.50 11.75 17.31
C GLY A 149 -7.62 12.33 16.21
N PHE A 150 -7.54 11.74 15.00
CA PHE A 150 -6.64 12.18 13.92
C PHE A 150 -7.01 11.64 12.54
N VAL A 151 -6.56 12.35 11.49
CA VAL A 151 -6.58 11.91 10.10
C VAL A 151 -5.21 11.34 9.72
N LEU A 152 -5.17 10.08 9.31
CA LEU A 152 -3.98 9.39 8.81
C LEU A 152 -3.94 9.42 7.27
N LEU A 153 -2.88 9.99 6.70
CA LEU A 153 -2.56 9.91 5.27
C LEU A 153 -1.46 8.87 5.06
N GLY A 154 -1.75 7.83 4.28
CA GLY A 154 -0.75 6.90 3.75
C GLY A 154 -0.43 7.24 2.30
N VAL A 155 0.82 7.64 2.04
CA VAL A 155 1.24 8.23 0.77
C VAL A 155 2.41 7.48 0.13
N TYR A 156 2.39 7.34 -1.19
CA TYR A 156 3.55 7.00 -2.03
C TYR A 156 3.80 8.13 -3.03
N SER A 157 4.70 9.04 -2.67
CA SER A 157 5.07 10.21 -3.48
C SER A 157 5.79 9.78 -4.78
N PRO A 158 5.62 10.50 -5.91
CA PRO A 158 6.36 10.23 -7.13
C PRO A 158 7.88 10.37 -6.92
N ALA A 159 8.64 9.31 -7.18
CA ALA A 159 10.10 9.36 -7.18
C ALA A 159 10.62 10.34 -8.25
N ASN A 160 11.68 11.10 -7.95
CA ASN A 160 12.47 11.76 -8.99
C ASN A 160 13.21 10.67 -9.80
N ARG A 161 13.15 10.74 -11.13
CA ARG A 161 13.73 9.77 -12.07
C ARG A 161 14.09 10.39 -13.42
N ASP A 162 13.24 11.29 -13.90
CA ASP A 162 13.34 11.98 -15.18
C ASP A 162 12.52 13.27 -15.14
N GLU A 163 12.98 14.29 -15.86
CA GLU A 163 12.41 15.65 -15.88
C GLU A 163 10.95 15.66 -16.38
N SER A 164 10.56 14.69 -17.22
CA SER A 164 9.20 14.53 -17.76
C SER A 164 8.12 14.27 -16.70
N ARG A 165 8.54 14.07 -15.44
CA ARG A 165 7.68 13.80 -14.29
C ARG A 165 7.78 14.82 -13.17
N ASP A 166 8.60 15.87 -13.30
CA ASP A 166 8.76 16.84 -12.21
C ASP A 166 7.53 17.72 -12.00
N GLU A 167 6.83 18.17 -13.05
CA GLU A 167 5.56 18.91 -12.90
C GLU A 167 4.51 18.09 -12.11
N PHE A 168 4.37 16.80 -12.43
CA PHE A 168 3.50 15.88 -11.69
C PHE A 168 3.97 15.72 -10.23
N ARG A 169 5.27 15.57 -10.02
CA ARG A 169 5.86 15.38 -8.68
C ARG A 169 5.67 16.63 -7.81
N ILE A 170 5.83 17.82 -8.39
CA ILE A 170 5.59 19.12 -7.74
C ILE A 170 4.09 19.28 -7.44
N GLY A 171 3.22 19.15 -8.43
CA GLY A 171 1.76 19.30 -8.25
C GLY A 171 1.18 18.31 -7.24
N PHE A 172 1.67 17.06 -7.22
CA PHE A 172 1.30 16.07 -6.20
C PHE A 172 1.72 16.51 -4.79
N PHE A 173 2.93 17.05 -4.64
CA PHE A 173 3.43 17.50 -3.33
C PHE A 173 2.77 18.80 -2.85
N GLN A 174 2.43 19.70 -3.78
CA GLN A 174 1.61 20.89 -3.51
C GLN A 174 0.20 20.50 -3.04
N ALA A 175 -0.46 19.58 -3.75
CA ALA A 175 -1.77 19.06 -3.35
C ALA A 175 -1.73 18.43 -1.96
N LEU A 176 -0.65 17.70 -1.62
CA LEU A 176 -0.44 17.11 -0.31
C LEU A 176 -0.25 18.17 0.80
N ASP A 177 0.63 19.15 0.58
CA ASP A 177 0.87 20.29 1.49
C ASP A 177 -0.42 21.09 1.74
N VAL A 178 -1.16 21.42 0.68
CA VAL A 178 -2.46 22.12 0.77
C VAL A 178 -3.51 21.30 1.49
N ARG A 179 -3.66 20.01 1.19
CA ARG A 179 -4.60 19.10 1.87
C ARG A 179 -4.31 19.02 3.36
N ILE A 180 -3.05 18.90 3.75
CA ILE A 180 -2.63 18.83 5.15
C ILE A 180 -2.88 20.16 5.87
N ARG A 181 -2.49 21.29 5.27
CA ARG A 181 -2.74 22.63 5.84
C ARG A 181 -4.24 22.90 6.03
N ASN A 182 -5.08 22.53 5.06
CA ASN A 182 -6.53 22.68 5.14
C ASN A 182 -7.17 21.74 6.19
N LEU A 183 -6.62 20.54 6.42
CA LEU A 183 -7.03 19.66 7.51
C LEU A 183 -6.68 20.26 8.89
N VAL A 184 -5.43 20.71 9.07
CA VAL A 184 -4.99 21.35 10.32
C VAL A 184 -5.77 22.65 10.59
N ALA A 185 -6.04 23.45 9.55
CA ALA A 185 -6.83 24.68 9.67
C ALA A 185 -8.32 24.44 9.99
N SER A 186 -8.86 23.24 9.71
CA SER A 186 -10.20 22.83 10.19
C SER A 186 -10.17 22.15 11.57
N GLY A 187 -9.05 22.26 12.29
CA GLY A 187 -8.85 21.75 13.66
C GLY A 187 -8.58 20.25 13.74
N LYS A 188 -8.50 19.54 12.61
CA LYS A 188 -8.19 18.10 12.59
C LYS A 188 -6.71 17.89 12.83
N GLN A 189 -6.38 16.99 13.75
CA GLN A 189 -5.01 16.51 13.92
C GLN A 189 -4.67 15.56 12.76
N VAL A 190 -3.41 15.56 12.33
CA VAL A 190 -2.96 14.90 11.09
C VAL A 190 -1.73 14.05 11.37
N ILE A 191 -1.68 12.86 10.77
CA ILE A 191 -0.48 12.03 10.68
C ILE A 191 -0.21 11.76 9.20
N LEU A 192 0.94 12.19 8.67
CA LEU A 192 1.41 11.82 7.33
C LEU A 192 2.40 10.67 7.44
N THR A 193 2.20 9.63 6.63
CA THR A 193 3.04 8.42 6.62
C THR A 193 3.41 7.99 5.22
N GLY A 194 4.64 7.51 5.06
CA GLY A 194 5.07 6.77 3.87
C GLY A 194 6.37 7.27 3.25
N ASP A 195 6.65 6.68 2.09
CA ASP A 195 7.72 7.09 1.19
C ASP A 195 7.31 8.38 0.49
N LEU A 196 7.93 9.48 0.93
CA LEU A 196 7.71 10.82 0.39
C LEU A 196 8.70 11.14 -0.74
N ASN A 197 9.64 10.24 -1.06
CA ASN A 197 10.65 10.39 -2.10
C ASN A 197 11.40 11.75 -2.03
N VAL A 198 11.68 12.22 -0.81
CA VAL A 198 12.35 13.50 -0.54
C VAL A 198 13.24 13.37 0.69
N ILE A 199 14.46 13.92 0.59
CA ILE A 199 15.43 13.99 1.69
C ILE A 199 15.25 15.37 2.35
N ARG A 200 15.01 15.42 3.67
CA ARG A 200 14.78 16.67 4.40
C ARG A 200 16.01 17.59 4.38
N SER A 201 17.16 17.08 4.83
CA SER A 201 18.43 17.80 4.97
C SER A 201 19.64 16.85 4.81
N GLU A 202 20.86 17.37 4.87
CA GLU A 202 22.08 16.59 4.58
C GLU A 202 22.25 15.34 5.46
N ILE A 203 21.99 15.43 6.78
CA ILE A 203 22.09 14.30 7.73
C ILE A 203 21.13 13.13 7.42
N ASP A 204 20.17 13.34 6.52
CA ASP A 204 19.22 12.33 6.04
C ASP A 204 19.66 11.62 4.74
N SER A 205 20.88 11.83 4.24
CA SER A 205 21.44 10.96 3.19
C SER A 205 22.97 10.96 3.18
N THR A 206 23.56 9.78 3.01
CA THR A 206 25.01 9.62 2.86
C THR A 206 25.51 9.96 1.44
N ASN A 207 24.61 10.25 0.50
CA ASN A 207 24.95 10.51 -0.90
C ASN A 207 25.02 12.00 -1.26
N VAL A 208 24.54 12.92 -0.41
CA VAL A 208 24.34 14.33 -0.78
C VAL A 208 25.61 14.96 -1.36
N ALA A 209 26.75 14.85 -0.67
CA ALA A 209 28.02 15.40 -1.15
C ALA A 209 28.51 14.79 -2.48
N GLU A 210 28.22 13.51 -2.77
CA GLU A 210 28.50 12.89 -4.08
C GLU A 210 27.56 13.44 -5.16
N THR A 211 26.28 13.58 -4.83
CA THR A 211 25.22 14.14 -5.70
C THR A 211 25.54 15.59 -6.09
N LEU A 212 25.75 16.49 -5.12
CA LEU A 212 26.10 17.90 -5.37
C LEU A 212 27.30 18.03 -6.31
N ARG A 213 28.39 17.33 -5.99
CA ARG A 213 29.64 17.32 -6.79
C ARG A 213 29.46 16.73 -8.19
N LYS A 214 28.52 15.81 -8.39
CA LYS A 214 28.24 15.19 -9.69
C LYS A 214 27.32 16.06 -10.56
N GLU A 215 26.32 16.68 -9.95
CA GLU A 215 25.31 17.50 -10.64
C GLU A 215 25.76 18.95 -10.82
N GLY A 216 26.84 19.38 -10.15
CA GLY A 216 27.41 20.72 -10.27
C GLY A 216 26.61 21.81 -9.53
N ILE A 217 25.70 21.40 -8.65
CA ILE A 217 24.80 22.27 -7.90
C ILE A 217 25.32 22.50 -6.47
N ASP A 218 25.08 23.69 -5.93
CA ASP A 218 25.40 23.99 -4.53
C ASP A 218 24.35 23.39 -3.57
N LEU A 219 24.73 23.24 -2.29
CA LEU A 219 23.82 22.84 -1.23
C LEU A 219 22.63 23.81 -1.09
N SER A 220 22.82 25.12 -1.35
CA SER A 220 21.73 26.11 -1.30
C SER A 220 20.69 25.91 -2.40
N ASP A 221 21.10 25.62 -3.63
CA ASP A 221 20.19 25.29 -4.74
C ASP A 221 19.48 23.94 -4.50
N TRP A 222 20.24 22.93 -4.05
CA TRP A 222 19.70 21.62 -3.69
C TRP A 222 18.63 21.72 -2.59
N MET A 223 18.84 22.57 -1.57
CA MET A 223 17.84 22.85 -0.54
C MET A 223 16.59 23.56 -1.08
N ASN A 224 16.72 24.39 -2.12
CA ASN A 224 15.63 25.13 -2.74
C ASN A 224 14.85 24.36 -3.83
N LEU A 225 15.32 23.18 -4.26
CA LEU A 225 14.59 22.33 -5.22
C LEU A 225 13.10 22.18 -4.81
N PRO A 226 12.11 22.46 -5.69
CA PRO A 226 10.76 22.82 -5.26
C PRO A 226 10.09 21.86 -4.27
N VAL A 227 10.20 20.55 -4.49
CA VAL A 227 9.63 19.52 -3.61
C VAL A 227 10.29 19.52 -2.22
N ARG A 228 11.62 19.68 -2.14
CA ARG A 228 12.36 19.78 -0.86
C ARG A 228 12.04 21.08 -0.13
N ARG A 229 11.87 22.17 -0.88
CA ARG A 229 11.49 23.48 -0.35
C ARG A 229 10.07 23.46 0.23
N ILE A 230 9.08 22.88 -0.46
CA ILE A 230 7.72 22.70 0.08
C ILE A 230 7.77 21.80 1.33
N PHE A 231 8.51 20.69 1.28
CA PHE A 231 8.62 19.74 2.39
C PHE A 231 9.22 20.34 3.67
N ASN A 232 10.31 21.10 3.57
CA ASN A 232 10.88 21.80 4.73
C ASN A 232 10.00 22.95 5.25
N GLN A 233 9.10 23.50 4.44
CA GLN A 233 8.12 24.47 4.91
C GLN A 233 6.91 23.84 5.61
N LEU A 234 6.57 22.60 5.29
CA LEU A 234 5.55 21.81 6.00
C LEU A 234 6.01 21.43 7.42
N ILE A 235 7.33 21.26 7.61
CA ILE A 235 7.93 20.64 8.81
C ILE A 235 8.48 21.67 9.82
N PHE A 236 8.19 21.46 11.11
CA PHE A 236 8.84 22.17 12.23
C PHE A 236 10.33 21.81 12.27
N GLU A 237 11.19 22.81 12.50
CA GLU A 237 12.65 22.70 12.33
C GLU A 237 13.08 22.31 10.89
N GLY A 238 12.20 22.45 9.89
CA GLY A 238 12.56 22.27 8.49
C GLY A 238 13.49 23.39 8.01
N SER A 239 14.57 23.04 7.33
CA SER A 239 15.58 23.98 6.85
C SER A 239 15.07 24.68 5.59
N VAL A 240 14.68 25.94 5.71
CA VAL A 240 14.20 26.78 4.61
C VAL A 240 15.18 27.95 4.42
N LEU A 241 15.62 28.17 3.19
CA LEU A 241 16.52 29.26 2.83
C LEU A 241 15.71 30.45 2.28
N GLY A 242 16.09 31.67 2.67
CA GLY A 242 15.37 32.89 2.32
C GLY A 242 14.00 33.01 3.00
N VAL A 243 13.14 33.87 2.45
CA VAL A 243 11.75 34.05 2.91
C VAL A 243 10.94 32.78 2.58
N ARG A 244 9.94 32.44 3.42
CA ARG A 244 8.99 31.35 3.14
C ARG A 244 7.99 31.75 2.04
N ASP A 245 7.49 30.75 1.31
CA ASP A 245 6.46 30.93 0.29
C ASP A 245 5.14 31.37 0.93
N GLN A 246 4.33 32.11 0.16
CA GLN A 246 3.00 32.54 0.58
C GLN A 246 2.09 31.34 0.92
N GLY A 247 1.43 31.38 2.08
CA GLY A 247 0.63 30.28 2.62
C GLY A 247 1.42 29.14 3.27
N ARG A 248 2.77 29.25 3.30
CA ARG A 248 3.69 28.27 3.91
C ARG A 248 4.55 28.86 5.04
N GLU A 249 4.19 30.04 5.52
CA GLU A 249 4.89 30.81 6.55
C GLU A 249 5.03 30.00 7.86
N THR A 250 3.94 29.36 8.29
CA THR A 250 3.91 28.52 9.49
C THR A 250 4.08 27.04 9.11
N PRO A 251 5.03 26.28 9.69
CA PRO A 251 5.05 24.83 9.61
C PRO A 251 3.90 24.19 10.40
N VAL A 252 3.51 22.97 10.05
CA VAL A 252 2.33 22.29 10.66
C VAL A 252 2.56 20.84 11.08
N LEU A 253 3.67 20.20 10.68
CA LEU A 253 4.00 18.81 11.06
C LEU A 253 5.38 18.67 11.72
N TRP A 254 5.49 17.82 12.73
CA TRP A 254 6.75 17.36 13.32
C TRP A 254 7.22 16.06 12.69
N ASP A 255 8.53 15.92 12.52
CA ASP A 255 9.19 14.70 12.04
C ASP A 255 9.62 13.84 13.22
N LEU A 256 8.75 12.93 13.65
CA LEU A 256 8.90 12.16 14.89
C LEU A 256 10.23 11.41 14.97
N CYS A 257 10.73 10.88 13.85
CA CYS A 257 12.03 10.22 13.82
C CYS A 257 13.19 11.16 14.17
N ARG A 258 13.11 12.45 13.81
CA ARG A 258 14.09 13.47 14.22
C ARG A 258 13.79 14.08 15.59
N CYS A 259 12.52 14.12 16.05
CA CYS A 259 12.20 14.49 17.43
C CYS A 259 12.84 13.52 18.44
N PHE A 260 12.81 12.20 18.17
CA PHE A 260 13.42 11.19 19.05
C PHE A 260 14.92 10.95 18.78
N HIS A 261 15.42 11.22 17.56
CA HIS A 261 16.83 10.99 17.19
C HIS A 261 17.45 12.18 16.42
N PRO A 262 17.49 13.40 16.99
CA PRO A 262 17.81 14.62 16.23
C PRO A 262 19.19 14.55 15.57
N ALA A 263 20.24 14.28 16.35
CA ALA A 263 21.63 14.26 15.88
C ALA A 263 22.11 12.92 15.29
N ARG A 264 21.25 11.89 15.16
CA ARG A 264 21.69 10.55 14.74
C ARG A 264 21.91 10.49 13.23
N ALA A 265 23.16 10.44 12.79
CA ALA A 265 23.53 10.23 11.39
C ALA A 265 23.20 8.81 10.90
N GLY A 266 23.22 8.59 9.58
CA GLY A 266 23.07 7.26 8.97
C GLY A 266 21.67 6.63 9.11
N MET A 267 20.63 7.44 9.36
CA MET A 267 19.23 7.00 9.52
C MET A 267 18.54 6.65 8.19
N ASN A 268 19.28 6.05 7.26
CA ASN A 268 18.78 5.74 5.92
C ASN A 268 17.61 4.73 6.00
N THR A 269 16.62 4.92 5.14
CA THR A 269 15.45 4.04 5.02
C THR A 269 15.36 3.36 3.67
N CYS A 270 16.06 3.87 2.65
CA CYS A 270 16.14 3.33 1.29
C CYS A 270 17.61 3.23 0.83
N TRP A 271 17.94 2.16 0.09
CA TRP A 271 19.29 1.86 -0.42
C TRP A 271 19.22 1.28 -1.85
N ASP A 272 20.21 1.59 -2.70
CA ASP A 272 20.26 1.09 -4.08
C ASP A 272 20.60 -0.41 -4.11
N THR A 273 19.69 -1.22 -4.66
CA THR A 273 19.83 -2.67 -4.80
C THR A 273 20.68 -3.12 -5.98
N LYS A 274 20.84 -2.29 -7.03
CA LYS A 274 21.76 -2.57 -8.14
C LYS A 274 23.21 -2.31 -7.74
N ARG A 275 23.44 -1.24 -6.97
CA ARG A 275 24.76 -0.89 -6.38
C ARG A 275 25.01 -1.61 -5.04
N ASN A 276 24.10 -2.48 -4.58
CA ASN A 276 24.16 -3.24 -3.32
C ASN A 276 24.61 -2.39 -2.11
N THR A 277 24.03 -1.21 -1.92
CA THR A 277 24.60 -0.20 -0.99
C THR A 277 24.18 -0.37 0.47
N ARG A 278 23.16 -1.22 0.74
CA ARG A 278 22.60 -1.45 2.07
C ARG A 278 23.59 -1.99 3.12
N PRO A 279 24.50 -2.92 2.82
CA PRO A 279 25.51 -3.40 3.78
C PRO A 279 26.50 -2.32 4.23
N ALA A 280 26.84 -1.37 3.35
CA ALA A 280 27.67 -0.20 3.66
C ALA A 280 26.86 0.95 4.29
N ASN A 281 25.55 0.75 4.53
CA ASN A 281 24.57 1.77 4.88
C ASN A 281 24.56 3.00 3.95
N ASN A 282 25.05 2.91 2.71
CA ASN A 282 25.03 4.07 1.82
C ASN A 282 23.63 4.23 1.17
N GLY A 283 22.85 5.21 1.58
CA GLY A 283 21.45 5.36 1.18
C GLY A 283 20.87 6.72 1.53
N SER A 284 19.56 6.78 1.71
CA SER A 284 18.83 8.01 2.10
C SER A 284 17.64 7.69 3.00
N ARG A 285 17.25 8.63 3.87
CA ARG A 285 15.95 8.64 4.55
C ARG A 285 14.92 9.37 3.69
N ILE A 286 13.94 8.61 3.21
CA ILE A 286 12.81 9.12 2.40
C ILE A 286 11.44 8.61 2.89
N ASP A 287 11.43 7.70 3.87
CA ASP A 287 10.25 7.18 4.54
C ASP A 287 10.05 7.92 5.87
N TYR A 288 8.83 8.44 6.10
CA TYR A 288 8.52 9.29 7.25
C TYR A 288 7.26 8.85 7.99
N ILE A 289 7.22 9.17 9.28
CA ILE A 289 5.98 9.34 10.05
C ILE A 289 6.07 10.75 10.65
N LEU A 290 5.16 11.62 10.22
CA LEU A 290 5.04 13.00 10.66
C LEU A 290 3.69 13.21 11.36
N CYS A 291 3.59 14.11 12.33
CA CYS A 291 2.34 14.39 13.04
C CYS A 291 2.10 15.89 13.26
N SER A 292 0.85 16.34 13.37
CA SER A 292 0.53 17.72 13.72
C SER A 292 0.96 18.06 15.16
N ASP A 293 1.20 19.35 15.40
CA ASP A 293 1.71 19.88 16.67
C ASP A 293 0.92 19.40 17.90
N GLY A 294 -0.41 19.53 17.86
CA GLY A 294 -1.32 19.15 18.95
C GLY A 294 -1.36 17.66 19.31
N ILE A 295 -0.65 16.79 18.59
CA ILE A 295 -0.48 15.36 18.94
C ILE A 295 0.99 14.92 19.01
N LYS A 296 1.98 15.84 18.94
CA LYS A 296 3.41 15.50 19.06
C LYS A 296 3.70 14.70 20.32
N ASP A 297 3.15 15.13 21.44
CA ASP A 297 3.39 14.52 22.77
C ASP A 297 2.46 13.33 23.07
N TRP A 298 1.69 12.85 22.07
CA TRP A 298 1.00 11.56 22.14
C TRP A 298 1.94 10.38 21.86
N PHE A 299 3.15 10.64 21.33
CA PHE A 299 4.14 9.62 20.99
C PHE A 299 5.19 9.46 22.09
N ASN A 300 5.60 8.22 22.36
CA ASN A 300 6.68 7.92 23.31
C ASN A 300 7.97 7.43 22.64
N SER A 301 7.91 7.06 21.36
CA SER A 301 9.06 6.63 20.57
C SER A 301 8.74 6.63 19.07
N ALA A 302 9.72 6.97 18.24
CA ALA A 302 9.70 6.70 16.81
C ALA A 302 11.11 6.34 16.32
N ASN A 303 11.23 5.39 15.38
CA ASN A 303 12.51 4.87 14.92
C ASN A 303 12.39 4.13 13.58
N ILE A 304 13.53 3.81 12.98
CA ILE A 304 13.66 2.98 11.77
C ILE A 304 13.99 1.53 12.14
N GLN A 305 13.59 0.56 11.31
CA GLN A 305 13.92 -0.87 11.49
C GLN A 305 14.89 -1.35 10.40
N ALA A 306 16.03 -0.66 10.25
CA ALA A 306 17.01 -0.88 9.17
C ALA A 306 17.50 -2.34 9.01
N GLY A 307 17.50 -3.14 10.09
CA GLY A 307 17.82 -4.58 10.05
C GLY A 307 16.76 -5.47 9.41
N LEU A 308 15.52 -5.00 9.21
CA LEU A 308 14.47 -5.75 8.53
C LEU A 308 14.62 -5.66 7.01
N MET A 309 15.08 -6.76 6.42
CA MET A 309 15.15 -6.96 4.96
C MET A 309 13.74 -7.20 4.38
N GLY A 310 13.59 -7.26 3.06
CA GLY A 310 12.32 -7.56 2.39
C GLY A 310 12.00 -6.67 1.20
N SER A 311 12.63 -5.50 1.17
CA SER A 311 12.51 -4.42 0.20
C SER A 311 13.88 -3.71 0.09
N ASP A 312 14.06 -2.85 -0.90
CA ASP A 312 15.12 -1.83 -0.89
C ASP A 312 14.90 -0.77 0.18
N HIS A 313 13.68 -0.66 0.73
CA HIS A 313 13.41 0.13 1.93
C HIS A 313 13.38 -0.71 3.23
N CYS A 314 13.45 -0.06 4.40
CA CYS A 314 13.12 -0.64 5.70
C CYS A 314 11.84 -0.02 6.31
N PRO A 315 11.14 -0.70 7.23
CA PRO A 315 10.04 -0.10 7.95
C PRO A 315 10.47 1.08 8.84
N VAL A 316 9.55 2.04 9.02
CA VAL A 316 9.64 3.14 9.99
C VAL A 316 8.42 3.05 10.90
N PHE A 317 8.58 3.25 12.21
CA PHE A 317 7.47 3.14 13.17
C PHE A 317 7.43 4.29 14.17
N ALA A 318 6.24 4.52 14.70
CA ALA A 318 5.98 5.39 15.84
C ALA A 318 5.02 4.70 16.80
N THR A 319 5.32 4.79 18.10
CA THR A 319 4.53 4.19 19.19
C THR A 319 3.93 5.30 20.04
N PHE A 320 2.64 5.18 20.34
CA PHE A 320 1.91 6.12 21.16
C PHE A 320 2.08 5.79 22.65
N ALA A 321 1.90 6.79 23.52
CA ALA A 321 1.62 6.56 24.92
C ALA A 321 0.20 5.97 25.09
N ASP A 322 0.02 5.08 26.08
CA ASP A 322 -1.29 4.44 26.34
C ASP A 322 -2.34 5.45 26.83
N LYS A 323 -1.90 6.61 27.33
CA LYS A 323 -2.72 7.79 27.63
C LYS A 323 -2.19 9.02 26.90
N VAL A 324 -3.08 9.95 26.57
CA VAL A 324 -2.79 11.16 25.79
C VAL A 324 -3.51 12.38 26.36
N THR A 325 -2.93 13.57 26.19
CA THR A 325 -3.53 14.84 26.58
C THR A 325 -4.38 15.40 25.46
N VAL A 326 -5.64 15.72 25.75
CA VAL A 326 -6.62 16.29 24.79
C VAL A 326 -7.20 17.56 25.40
N GLY A 327 -6.74 18.71 24.91
CA GLY A 327 -6.94 19.99 25.59
C GLY A 327 -6.27 19.99 26.96
N TYR A 328 -7.04 20.13 28.04
CA TYR A 328 -6.55 20.13 29.42
C TYR A 328 -6.86 18.82 30.18
N LYS A 329 -7.15 17.72 29.48
CA LYS A 329 -7.54 16.43 30.10
C LYS A 329 -6.73 15.27 29.56
N GLU A 330 -6.22 14.45 30.47
CA GLU A 330 -5.71 13.11 30.16
C GLU A 330 -6.87 12.19 29.74
N ARG A 331 -6.65 11.37 28.71
CA ARG A 331 -7.57 10.32 28.23
C ARG A 331 -6.82 9.05 27.88
N ALA A 332 -7.48 7.90 27.91
CA ALA A 332 -6.92 6.69 27.33
C ALA A 332 -6.86 6.83 25.79
N LEU A 333 -5.73 6.48 25.18
CA LEU A 333 -5.53 6.56 23.72
C LEU A 333 -6.63 5.81 22.94
N ILE A 334 -7.15 4.72 23.53
CA ILE A 334 -8.18 3.87 22.92
C ILE A 334 -9.48 4.64 22.58
N GLU A 335 -9.81 5.70 23.33
CA GLU A 335 -10.93 6.62 23.05
C GLU A 335 -10.72 7.43 21.76
N MET A 336 -9.47 7.75 21.42
CA MET A 336 -9.11 8.55 20.24
C MET A 336 -9.00 7.68 18.97
N LEU A 337 -8.92 6.35 19.13
CA LEU A 337 -8.73 5.36 18.07
C LEU A 337 -10.02 4.64 17.63
N ASN A 338 -11.12 4.80 18.38
CA ASN A 338 -12.38 4.07 18.16
C ASN A 338 -13.56 5.00 18.45
N PRO A 339 -14.67 4.93 17.70
CA PRO A 339 -15.81 5.82 17.92
C PRO A 339 -16.48 5.56 19.29
N PRO A 340 -17.13 6.58 19.90
CA PRO A 340 -17.69 6.46 21.26
C PRO A 340 -18.78 5.39 21.44
N ASP A 341 -19.36 4.88 20.35
CA ASP A 341 -20.35 3.81 20.38
C ASP A 341 -19.70 2.39 20.40
N MET A 342 -18.39 2.29 20.15
CA MET A 342 -17.60 1.07 20.36
C MET A 342 -17.02 0.96 21.77
N LEU A 343 -16.57 2.08 22.33
CA LEU A 343 -15.77 2.15 23.56
C LEU A 343 -16.16 3.39 24.37
N GLN A 344 -16.38 3.18 25.67
CA GLN A 344 -16.66 4.24 26.63
C GLN A 344 -15.68 4.10 27.80
N GLY A 345 -14.67 4.98 27.83
CA GLY A 345 -13.43 4.71 28.57
C GLY A 345 -12.77 3.43 28.06
N GLU A 346 -12.19 2.64 28.96
CA GLU A 346 -11.57 1.35 28.64
C GLU A 346 -12.59 0.22 28.35
N LYS A 347 -13.88 0.43 28.65
CA LYS A 347 -14.91 -0.60 28.49
C LYS A 347 -15.42 -0.63 27.04
N ARG A 348 -15.13 -1.74 26.35
CA ARG A 348 -15.73 -2.03 25.04
C ARG A 348 -17.23 -2.27 25.20
N LEU A 349 -18.04 -1.42 24.57
CA LEU A 349 -19.50 -1.52 24.59
C LEU A 349 -20.03 -2.51 23.55
N ARG A 350 -19.34 -2.63 22.40
CA ARG A 350 -19.65 -3.61 21.35
C ARG A 350 -18.41 -4.07 20.61
N ASP A 351 -18.42 -5.33 20.21
CA ASP A 351 -17.38 -5.88 19.33
C ASP A 351 -17.45 -5.27 17.92
N TRP A 352 -16.31 -5.32 17.23
CA TRP A 352 -16.25 -4.99 15.82
C TRP A 352 -17.08 -6.00 15.00
N SER A 353 -17.81 -5.53 14.00
CA SER A 353 -18.65 -6.37 13.15
C SER A 353 -18.55 -5.96 11.68
N PRO A 354 -18.99 -6.79 10.72
CA PRO A 354 -19.07 -6.40 9.31
C PRO A 354 -19.95 -5.16 9.03
N LYS A 355 -20.83 -4.75 9.97
CA LYS A 355 -21.59 -3.49 9.88
C LYS A 355 -20.71 -2.24 10.06
N ASN A 356 -19.46 -2.40 10.48
CA ASN A 356 -18.48 -1.33 10.67
C ASN A 356 -17.50 -1.18 9.49
N LEU A 357 -17.72 -1.90 8.38
CA LEU A 357 -16.93 -1.77 7.17
C LEU A 357 -17.28 -0.45 6.48
N LEU A 358 -16.32 0.48 6.43
CA LEU A 358 -16.46 1.71 5.63
C LEU A 358 -16.50 1.37 4.12
N PRO A 359 -17.13 2.19 3.26
CA PRO A 359 -17.29 1.89 1.82
C PRO A 359 -16.01 1.54 1.07
N LEU A 360 -14.85 2.06 1.50
CA LEU A 360 -13.54 1.81 0.91
C LEU A 360 -12.86 0.51 1.39
N SER A 361 -13.42 -0.20 2.39
CA SER A 361 -12.86 -1.47 2.87
C SER A 361 -12.81 -2.51 1.74
N ALA A 362 -11.65 -3.14 1.59
CA ALA A 362 -11.43 -4.19 0.60
C ALA A 362 -12.32 -5.42 0.81
N LYS A 363 -12.88 -5.61 2.01
CA LYS A 363 -13.82 -6.72 2.29
C LYS A 363 -15.17 -6.53 1.59
N LEU A 364 -15.57 -5.30 1.26
CA LEU A 364 -16.81 -4.99 0.54
C LEU A 364 -16.69 -5.12 -1.01
N ILE A 365 -15.52 -5.55 -1.48
CA ILE A 365 -15.27 -5.92 -2.87
C ILE A 365 -15.99 -7.26 -3.14
N PRO A 366 -16.81 -7.38 -4.20
CA PRO A 366 -17.71 -8.54 -4.42
C PRO A 366 -17.02 -9.91 -4.39
N GLU A 367 -15.76 -9.97 -4.82
CA GLU A 367 -14.91 -11.15 -4.86
C GLU A 367 -14.59 -11.72 -3.46
N PHE A 368 -14.62 -10.88 -2.42
CA PHE A 368 -14.30 -11.25 -1.03
C PHE A 368 -15.51 -11.17 -0.09
N ASP A 369 -16.40 -10.19 -0.28
CA ASP A 369 -17.63 -9.92 0.50
C ASP A 369 -18.49 -11.17 0.76
N ARG A 370 -18.59 -12.06 -0.24
CA ARG A 370 -19.47 -13.23 -0.21
C ARG A 370 -18.79 -14.52 0.28
N ARG A 371 -17.50 -14.48 0.62
CA ARG A 371 -16.72 -15.66 1.04
C ARG A 371 -16.73 -15.81 2.56
N GLN A 372 -17.81 -16.37 3.11
CA GLN A 372 -17.76 -16.92 4.47
C GLN A 372 -16.67 -18.00 4.53
N SER A 373 -15.80 -17.97 5.54
CA SER A 373 -14.80 -19.02 5.67
C SER A 373 -15.49 -20.33 6.06
N ILE A 374 -14.99 -21.46 5.54
CA ILE A 374 -15.52 -22.80 5.86
C ILE A 374 -15.46 -23.06 7.39
N ARG A 375 -14.49 -22.44 8.09
CA ARG A 375 -14.42 -22.49 9.57
C ARG A 375 -15.60 -21.79 10.26
N ASP A 376 -16.15 -20.72 9.68
CA ASP A 376 -17.26 -19.98 10.28
C ASP A 376 -18.61 -20.66 10.04
N MET A 377 -18.74 -21.41 8.92
CA MET A 377 -19.84 -22.36 8.75
C MET A 377 -19.80 -23.45 9.83
N PHE A 378 -18.65 -24.11 10.05
CA PHE A 378 -18.54 -25.16 11.06
C PHE A 378 -18.67 -24.66 12.52
N LYS A 379 -18.40 -23.38 12.80
CA LYS A 379 -18.65 -22.78 14.13
C LYS A 379 -20.12 -22.50 14.43
N LYS A 380 -20.98 -22.40 13.42
CA LYS A 380 -22.39 -21.98 13.61
C LYS A 380 -23.34 -23.08 14.10
N ASN A 381 -22.88 -24.33 14.16
CA ASN A 381 -23.72 -25.48 14.51
C ASN A 381 -23.77 -25.79 16.03
N ALA A 382 -23.42 -24.82 16.88
CA ALA A 382 -23.49 -24.92 18.34
C ALA A 382 -24.55 -23.95 18.90
N ALA A 383 -25.83 -24.20 18.59
CA ALA A 383 -26.93 -23.56 19.31
C ALA A 383 -27.11 -24.26 20.68
N PRO A 384 -27.31 -23.54 21.79
CA PRO A 384 -27.59 -24.14 23.08
C PRO A 384 -28.94 -24.88 23.06
N ALA A 385 -29.01 -26.05 23.69
CA ALA A 385 -30.22 -26.86 23.73
C ALA A 385 -31.33 -26.13 24.51
N ILE A 386 -32.51 -26.02 23.91
CA ILE A 386 -33.70 -25.48 24.57
C ILE A 386 -34.25 -26.57 25.50
N LEU A 387 -34.19 -26.33 26.81
CA LEU A 387 -34.89 -27.15 27.78
C LEU A 387 -36.40 -26.87 27.72
N PRO A 388 -37.28 -27.89 27.85
CA PRO A 388 -38.73 -27.67 27.84
C PRO A 388 -39.18 -26.80 29.01
N ARG A 389 -40.20 -25.97 28.77
CA ARG A 389 -40.97 -25.34 29.85
C ARG A 389 -42.10 -26.28 30.25
N GLU A 390 -42.14 -26.69 31.51
CA GLU A 390 -43.38 -27.17 32.10
C GLU A 390 -44.30 -25.98 32.45
N SER A 391 -45.60 -26.24 32.53
CA SER A 391 -46.62 -25.21 32.66
C SER A 391 -47.70 -25.61 33.66
N THR A 392 -47.83 -24.86 34.75
CA THR A 392 -48.97 -24.94 35.68
C THR A 392 -49.50 -23.55 35.97
N ASN A 393 -50.81 -23.38 35.83
CA ASN A 393 -51.53 -22.16 36.25
C ASN A 393 -52.12 -22.38 37.64
N SER A 394 -51.97 -21.40 38.52
CA SER A 394 -52.88 -21.20 39.65
C SER A 394 -52.84 -19.75 40.13
N ASN A 395 -54.01 -19.10 40.18
CA ASN A 395 -54.23 -17.87 40.94
C ASN A 395 -54.52 -18.21 42.42
N ILE A 396 -54.75 -17.16 43.22
CA ILE A 396 -55.61 -17.08 44.43
C ILE A 396 -54.89 -17.00 45.80
N LEU A 397 -55.17 -15.87 46.47
CA LEU A 397 -55.14 -15.54 47.91
C LEU A 397 -53.79 -15.37 48.66
N ALA A 398 -53.91 -14.70 49.81
CA ALA A 398 -52.87 -14.05 50.59
C ALA A 398 -52.57 -14.76 51.93
N GLU A 399 -51.55 -14.24 52.64
CA GLU A 399 -51.41 -14.12 54.12
C GLU A 399 -52.25 -15.07 55.03
N PRO A 400 -51.62 -15.74 56.02
CA PRO A 400 -51.08 -14.95 57.13
C PRO A 400 -49.79 -15.41 57.84
N SER A 401 -49.04 -14.42 58.34
CA SER A 401 -48.15 -14.37 59.52
C SER A 401 -48.04 -15.57 60.51
N LYS A 402 -46.81 -15.80 61.05
CA LYS A 402 -46.47 -15.58 62.49
C LYS A 402 -45.03 -16.00 62.92
N ASN A 403 -44.42 -15.13 63.74
CA ASN A 403 -43.58 -15.35 64.96
C ASN A 403 -42.53 -16.49 65.02
N ALA A 404 -41.34 -16.33 65.65
CA ALA A 404 -40.61 -15.20 66.27
C ALA A 404 -39.11 -15.66 66.44
N THR A 405 -38.18 -15.25 67.33
CA THR A 405 -38.17 -14.47 68.60
C THR A 405 -36.72 -14.04 68.94
N SER A 406 -36.54 -13.04 69.83
CA SER A 406 -35.34 -12.73 70.67
C SER A 406 -34.02 -12.30 69.99
N ASN A 407 -33.21 -11.36 70.52
CA ASN A 407 -33.35 -10.51 71.72
C ASN A 407 -32.56 -9.17 71.62
N THR A 408 -32.70 -8.34 72.65
CA THR A 408 -32.05 -7.04 73.02
C THR A 408 -30.52 -6.94 72.82
N GLU A 409 -29.86 -5.76 72.88
CA GLU A 409 -30.05 -4.48 73.64
C GLU A 409 -29.93 -3.26 72.67
N GLU A 410 -30.69 -2.15 72.80
CA GLU A 410 -30.59 -1.00 73.73
C GLU A 410 -29.21 -0.29 73.77
N SER A 411 -29.07 1.04 73.78
CA SER A 411 -30.00 2.20 73.90
C SER A 411 -29.38 3.44 73.20
N SER A 412 -29.87 4.70 73.14
CA SER A 412 -31.05 5.44 73.66
C SER A 412 -31.23 6.78 72.89
N GLU A 413 -32.47 7.22 72.59
CA GLU A 413 -32.98 8.64 72.54
C GLU A 413 -32.27 9.73 71.66
N LYS A 414 -32.89 10.78 71.07
CA LYS A 414 -34.26 11.34 70.85
C LYS A 414 -34.13 12.36 69.66
N GLY A 415 -35.16 12.87 68.96
CA GLY A 415 -36.62 12.70 69.06
C GLY A 415 -37.41 13.62 68.06
N SER A 416 -38.71 13.75 68.34
CA SER A 416 -39.78 14.69 67.90
C SER A 416 -39.41 16.17 67.63
N GLU A 417 -40.17 17.01 66.89
CA GLU A 417 -41.48 16.89 66.19
C GLU A 417 -41.68 17.96 65.09
N ALA A 418 -42.88 18.12 64.51
CA ALA A 418 -43.18 19.07 63.42
C ALA A 418 -44.44 19.92 63.68
N PHE A 419 -44.53 21.15 63.14
CA PHE A 419 -45.78 21.76 62.60
C PHE A 419 -45.59 23.10 61.81
N GLU A 420 -46.72 23.58 61.28
CA GLU A 420 -47.11 24.81 60.55
C GLU A 420 -46.68 26.21 61.13
N SER A 421 -46.80 27.40 60.49
CA SER A 421 -47.17 27.86 59.10
C SER A 421 -47.01 29.40 58.90
N GLN A 422 -47.42 29.91 57.70
CA GLN A 422 -48.10 31.21 57.40
C GLN A 422 -47.36 32.54 57.03
N PHE A 423 -48.02 33.32 56.12
CA PHE A 423 -47.80 34.70 55.60
C PHE A 423 -46.46 34.99 54.84
N GLY A 424 -46.30 35.92 53.89
CA GLY A 424 -47.15 36.94 53.18
C GLY A 424 -46.23 37.98 52.44
N VAL A 425 -46.61 38.98 51.61
CA VAL A 425 -47.86 39.47 50.95
C VAL A 425 -47.51 40.37 49.71
N ALA A 426 -48.19 40.22 48.55
CA ALA A 426 -48.25 41.13 47.36
C ALA A 426 -46.93 41.44 46.57
N SER A 427 -46.91 42.04 45.35
CA SER A 427 -47.95 42.72 44.52
C SER A 427 -47.73 42.55 42.99
N THR A 428 -48.73 42.91 42.16
CA THR A 428 -48.63 43.09 40.69
C THR A 428 -49.21 44.45 40.28
N PRO A 429 -48.82 45.03 39.12
CA PRO A 429 -49.73 45.07 37.95
C PRO A 429 -48.97 45.03 36.58
N ARG A 430 -49.58 44.85 35.39
CA ARG A 430 -50.99 44.63 34.99
C ARG A 430 -51.05 43.95 33.59
N SER A 431 -52.00 43.02 33.41
CA SER A 431 -52.98 42.85 32.28
C SER A 431 -52.57 43.11 30.80
N ARG A 432 -53.16 42.50 29.76
CA ARG A 432 -54.61 42.20 29.50
C ARG A 432 -54.72 41.43 28.14
N GLU A 433 -55.69 40.59 27.77
CA GLU A 433 -56.79 39.78 28.36
C GLU A 433 -57.15 38.65 27.33
N ILE A 434 -57.54 37.41 27.71
CA ILE A 434 -58.91 36.80 27.69
C ILE A 434 -59.60 36.78 26.29
N ALA A 435 -60.26 35.73 25.77
CA ALA A 435 -60.86 34.45 26.26
C ALA A 435 -60.51 33.27 25.29
N ASN A 436 -60.57 31.96 25.62
CA ASN A 436 -61.65 31.06 26.10
C ASN A 436 -62.88 30.99 25.15
N SER A 437 -63.60 29.87 24.92
CA SER A 437 -63.80 28.61 25.67
C SER A 437 -63.99 27.41 24.70
N THR A 438 -63.51 26.16 24.90
CA THR A 438 -63.82 25.08 25.90
C THR A 438 -64.96 24.12 25.47
N GLN A 439 -64.84 22.83 25.86
CA GLN A 439 -65.79 21.69 25.75
C GLN A 439 -65.87 20.93 24.40
N GLN A 440 -66.39 19.69 24.34
CA GLN A 440 -65.98 18.43 25.01
C GLN A 440 -66.81 17.23 24.43
N ILE A 441 -66.23 16.01 24.44
CA ILE A 441 -66.91 14.69 24.63
C ILE A 441 -67.68 13.99 23.45
N LEU A 442 -67.44 12.67 23.39
CA LEU A 442 -68.24 11.51 22.86
C LEU A 442 -68.16 10.95 21.40
N SER A 443 -68.03 9.61 21.40
CA SER A 443 -68.51 8.57 20.45
C SER A 443 -67.90 8.36 19.05
N GLN A 444 -67.53 7.09 18.78
CA GLN A 444 -67.45 6.47 17.44
C GLN A 444 -68.82 5.82 17.10
N PRO A 445 -69.13 5.42 15.84
CA PRO A 445 -68.72 4.07 15.40
C PRO A 445 -68.42 3.85 13.88
N ASN A 446 -67.40 3.01 13.61
CA ASN A 446 -67.39 1.87 12.66
C ASN A 446 -68.16 1.94 11.30
N THR A 447 -67.46 1.84 10.14
CA THR A 447 -67.63 0.73 9.16
C THR A 447 -66.77 0.78 7.86
N LYS A 448 -66.28 -0.41 7.45
CA LYS A 448 -66.15 -1.04 6.10
C LYS A 448 -65.60 -0.31 4.84
N ARG A 449 -64.71 -1.08 4.15
CA ARG A 449 -64.30 -1.09 2.72
C ARG A 449 -65.50 -1.21 1.75
N PRO A 450 -65.39 -0.85 0.44
CA PRO A 450 -64.67 -1.67 -0.56
C PRO A 450 -63.97 -0.86 -1.68
N ALA A 451 -63.66 -1.49 -2.83
CA ALA A 451 -63.06 -0.89 -4.04
C ALA A 451 -63.45 -1.68 -5.31
N MET A 452 -63.44 -1.07 -6.51
CA MET A 452 -62.98 -1.59 -7.84
C MET A 452 -63.61 -0.91 -9.09
N THR A 453 -62.76 -0.64 -10.12
CA THR A 453 -63.02 -0.65 -11.60
C THR A 453 -64.04 0.33 -12.24
N THR A 454 -64.01 0.71 -13.55
CA THR A 454 -63.27 0.26 -14.76
C THR A 454 -63.11 1.36 -15.86
N GLU A 455 -62.29 1.09 -16.91
CA GLU A 455 -62.44 1.54 -18.34
C GLU A 455 -62.15 3.02 -18.78
N MET A 456 -61.69 3.36 -20.03
CA MET A 456 -61.06 2.60 -21.14
C MET A 456 -60.32 3.52 -22.20
N ALA A 457 -59.46 2.91 -23.06
CA ALA A 457 -59.04 3.32 -24.43
C ALA A 457 -58.09 4.55 -24.61
N THR A 458 -57.28 4.72 -25.68
CA THR A 458 -57.05 3.96 -26.96
C THR A 458 -55.57 4.05 -27.44
N ARG A 459 -55.21 3.37 -28.57
CA ARG A 459 -53.85 3.30 -29.19
C ARG A 459 -53.79 3.81 -30.64
N PRO A 460 -52.58 4.09 -31.15
CA PRO A 460 -52.01 3.40 -32.35
C PRO A 460 -50.74 2.55 -31.99
N ILE A 461 -50.07 1.74 -32.83
CA ILE A 461 -50.37 1.01 -34.09
C ILE A 461 -49.41 -0.24 -34.20
N LYS A 462 -49.29 -0.93 -35.36
CA LYS A 462 -48.31 -2.03 -35.63
C LYS A 462 -47.93 -2.15 -37.11
N LYS A 463 -46.77 -2.78 -37.43
CA LYS A 463 -46.50 -3.56 -38.67
C LYS A 463 -45.65 -4.82 -38.36
N THR A 464 -45.61 -5.81 -39.26
CA THR A 464 -45.46 -7.25 -38.92
C THR A 464 -44.92 -8.12 -40.09
N LYS A 465 -44.19 -9.23 -39.80
CA LYS A 465 -44.15 -10.60 -40.45
C LYS A 465 -42.85 -11.35 -40.00
N THR A 466 -42.80 -12.59 -39.45
CA THR A 466 -43.04 -14.00 -39.96
C THR A 466 -42.04 -14.45 -41.05
N GLN A 467 -41.47 -15.68 -41.11
CA GLN A 467 -41.59 -17.00 -40.42
C GLN A 467 -40.16 -17.62 -40.22
N THR A 468 -39.80 -18.46 -39.23
CA THR A 468 -39.96 -19.95 -39.08
C THR A 468 -39.62 -20.83 -40.31
N SER A 469 -39.02 -22.03 -40.22
CA SER A 469 -38.55 -22.90 -39.10
C SER A 469 -37.76 -24.14 -39.58
N THR A 470 -36.92 -24.75 -38.72
CA THR A 470 -36.67 -26.22 -38.68
C THR A 470 -36.17 -26.69 -37.29
N ASN A 471 -36.31 -27.98 -36.99
CA ASN A 471 -35.94 -28.62 -35.71
C ASN A 471 -34.60 -29.39 -35.82
N GLU A 472 -33.91 -29.60 -34.69
CA GLU A 472 -33.78 -30.97 -34.16
C GLU A 472 -33.49 -31.01 -32.63
N ARG A 473 -33.58 -32.22 -32.04
CA ARG A 473 -33.53 -32.45 -30.59
C ARG A 473 -32.36 -33.36 -30.19
N LYS A 474 -31.69 -33.06 -29.06
CA LYS A 474 -31.28 -34.08 -28.07
C LYS A 474 -30.84 -33.42 -26.75
N SER A 475 -30.95 -34.18 -25.66
CA SER A 475 -30.66 -33.74 -24.30
C SER A 475 -29.79 -34.78 -23.57
N LYS A 476 -28.90 -34.32 -22.68
CA LYS A 476 -28.74 -34.80 -21.27
C LYS A 476 -27.41 -34.40 -20.61
N VAL A 477 -27.52 -34.11 -19.30
CA VAL A 477 -26.56 -34.35 -18.19
C VAL A 477 -25.24 -33.54 -18.15
N PRO A 478 -24.89 -32.93 -16.99
CA PRO A 478 -23.59 -32.28 -16.76
C PRO A 478 -22.53 -33.25 -16.19
N PRO A 479 -21.22 -32.93 -16.29
CA PRO A 479 -20.14 -33.70 -15.65
C PRO A 479 -19.85 -33.24 -14.21
N GLU A 480 -19.61 -34.20 -13.32
CA GLU A 480 -19.33 -33.98 -11.89
C GLU A 480 -17.84 -33.81 -11.56
N GLN A 481 -17.53 -33.56 -10.28
CA GLN A 481 -16.17 -33.49 -9.73
C GLN A 481 -15.32 -34.72 -10.06
N ARG A 482 -14.02 -34.50 -10.29
CA ARG A 482 -12.98 -35.55 -10.22
C ARG A 482 -11.97 -35.21 -9.11
N THR A 483 -11.65 -36.19 -8.28
CA THR A 483 -10.73 -36.06 -7.15
C THR A 483 -9.29 -36.46 -7.51
N LEU A 484 -8.31 -35.93 -6.77
CA LEU A 484 -6.88 -36.09 -7.04
C LEU A 484 -6.31 -37.42 -6.48
N GLN A 485 -6.65 -38.55 -7.11
CA GLN A 485 -5.94 -39.83 -6.91
C GLN A 485 -5.70 -40.53 -8.24
N GLY A 486 -4.51 -40.35 -8.81
CA GLY A 486 -4.13 -40.99 -10.09
C GLY A 486 -2.76 -40.63 -10.68
N PHE A 487 -1.92 -39.85 -9.99
CA PHE A 487 -0.71 -39.24 -10.57
C PHE A 487 0.64 -39.81 -10.09
N PHE A 488 0.66 -40.93 -9.35
CA PHE A 488 1.90 -41.53 -8.85
C PHE A 488 1.94 -43.06 -8.96
N ARG A 489 2.62 -43.57 -9.99
CA ARG A 489 3.54 -44.73 -9.92
C ARG A 489 4.37 -44.84 -11.22
N PRO A 490 5.67 -45.18 -11.14
CA PRO A 490 6.58 -45.20 -12.30
C PRO A 490 6.54 -46.53 -13.06
N LYS A 491 7.11 -46.57 -14.28
CA LYS A 491 7.30 -47.80 -15.05
C LYS A 491 8.63 -47.78 -15.83
N ALA A 492 9.39 -48.86 -15.72
CA ALA A 492 10.64 -49.17 -16.45
C ALA A 492 11.00 -50.64 -16.18
N PRO A 493 11.93 -51.27 -16.92
CA PRO A 493 12.25 -51.14 -18.35
C PRO A 493 12.13 -52.50 -19.09
N THR A 494 12.34 -52.51 -20.42
CA THR A 494 12.65 -53.73 -21.18
C THR A 494 13.63 -53.40 -22.31
N ALA A 495 14.38 -54.40 -22.82
CA ALA A 495 15.59 -54.16 -23.62
C ALA A 495 15.70 -55.03 -24.90
N GLN A 496 16.48 -54.51 -25.85
CA GLN A 496 17.25 -55.19 -26.92
C GLN A 496 16.67 -56.37 -27.72
N VAL A 497 16.63 -56.19 -29.06
CA VAL A 497 17.31 -57.07 -30.05
C VAL A 497 17.87 -56.15 -31.18
N GLY A 498 18.88 -56.59 -31.93
CA GLY A 498 19.38 -55.95 -33.18
C GLY A 498 19.82 -57.06 -34.16
N PRO A 499 20.90 -56.91 -34.95
CA PRO A 499 21.41 -55.73 -35.66
C PRO A 499 21.74 -56.02 -37.15
N GLU A 500 21.91 -55.00 -38.01
CA GLU A 500 22.72 -55.17 -39.24
C GLU A 500 23.35 -53.85 -39.77
N ARG A 501 24.00 -53.87 -40.95
CA ARG A 501 25.24 -53.10 -41.24
C ARG A 501 25.34 -52.64 -42.72
N VAL A 502 26.30 -51.76 -43.02
CA VAL A 502 26.99 -51.50 -44.33
C VAL A 502 26.59 -50.26 -45.18
N VAL A 503 27.48 -49.23 -45.11
CA VAL A 503 28.13 -48.45 -46.19
C VAL A 503 27.33 -47.72 -47.31
N ALA A 504 27.31 -46.37 -47.18
CA ALA A 504 27.68 -45.29 -48.13
C ALA A 504 27.14 -45.12 -49.59
N SER A 505 27.05 -43.82 -49.95
CA SER A 505 27.43 -43.18 -51.24
C SER A 505 26.32 -42.79 -52.26
N SER A 506 26.73 -41.84 -53.13
CA SER A 506 26.09 -41.36 -54.38
C SER A 506 24.85 -40.43 -54.33
N THR A 507 25.09 -39.18 -54.74
CA THR A 507 24.16 -38.30 -55.49
C THR A 507 23.89 -38.90 -56.89
N PRO A 508 22.78 -38.56 -57.61
CA PRO A 508 22.84 -37.36 -58.46
C PRO A 508 21.49 -36.62 -58.77
N SER A 509 21.67 -35.34 -59.15
CA SER A 509 20.90 -34.49 -60.11
C SER A 509 19.42 -34.74 -60.48
N SER A 510 18.67 -33.63 -60.67
CA SER A 510 18.07 -33.31 -61.99
C SER A 510 17.47 -31.87 -62.12
N THR A 511 17.81 -31.16 -63.22
CA THR A 511 16.96 -30.25 -64.04
C THR A 511 16.24 -29.00 -63.44
N LYS A 512 15.99 -27.87 -64.14
CA LYS A 512 16.48 -27.23 -65.41
C LYS A 512 15.88 -25.79 -65.53
N LYS A 513 16.27 -25.04 -66.59
CA LYS A 513 15.70 -23.76 -67.12
C LYS A 513 16.05 -22.49 -66.30
N SER A 514 16.33 -21.26 -66.79
CA SER A 514 16.44 -20.52 -68.10
C SER A 514 15.73 -19.14 -67.90
N THR A 515 16.04 -17.98 -68.49
CA THR A 515 16.88 -17.60 -69.66
C THR A 515 17.10 -16.07 -69.75
N GLY A 516 18.28 -15.59 -70.21
CA GLY A 516 18.52 -14.26 -70.88
C GLY A 516 18.31 -12.96 -70.08
N SER A 517 18.75 -11.75 -70.49
CA SER A 517 19.71 -11.27 -71.53
C SER A 517 20.08 -9.81 -71.18
N ALA A 518 21.35 -9.41 -70.94
CA ALA A 518 22.41 -9.03 -71.89
C ALA A 518 22.31 -7.62 -72.56
N LYS A 519 23.16 -6.65 -72.12
CA LYS A 519 23.95 -5.64 -72.91
C LYS A 519 24.46 -4.45 -72.05
N GLY A 520 25.60 -3.84 -72.43
CA GLY A 520 26.11 -2.53 -71.97
C GLY A 520 26.02 -1.47 -73.11
N PRO A 521 27.00 -0.56 -73.36
CA PRO A 521 28.29 -0.35 -72.65
C PRO A 521 28.85 1.14 -72.60
N THR A 522 30.10 1.30 -72.10
CA THR A 522 31.15 2.32 -72.46
C THR A 522 31.00 3.87 -72.31
N GLY A 523 32.03 4.47 -71.68
CA GLY A 523 32.69 5.75 -72.07
C GLY A 523 32.32 7.04 -71.30
N SER A 524 33.12 8.13 -71.30
CA SER A 524 34.58 8.32 -71.57
C SER A 524 35.04 9.79 -71.39
N GLN A 525 36.21 10.04 -70.76
CA GLN A 525 37.00 11.31 -70.74
C GLN A 525 36.35 12.57 -70.09
N GLY A 526 37.06 13.62 -69.65
CA GLY A 526 38.52 13.86 -69.47
C GLY A 526 38.87 15.35 -69.22
N SER A 527 40.16 15.67 -68.95
CA SER A 527 40.82 17.03 -68.95
C SER A 527 40.37 18.11 -67.93
N SER A 528 41.16 19.14 -67.53
CA SER A 528 42.65 19.39 -67.45
C SER A 528 42.96 20.73 -66.69
N SER A 529 44.25 21.11 -66.59
CA SER A 529 44.88 22.34 -66.00
C SER A 529 44.87 22.48 -64.46
N THR A 530 45.96 22.68 -63.68
CA THR A 530 47.26 23.43 -63.79
C THR A 530 47.11 24.91 -63.39
N LEU A 531 47.69 25.40 -62.26
CA LEU A 531 49.09 25.90 -62.17
C LEU A 531 49.71 25.92 -60.73
N VAL A 532 51.03 26.14 -60.70
CA VAL A 532 52.02 26.06 -59.60
C VAL A 532 52.07 27.27 -58.64
N ALA A 533 52.32 27.07 -57.34
CA ALA A 533 53.26 27.87 -56.50
C ALA A 533 53.46 27.31 -55.06
N THR A 534 54.68 27.46 -54.51
CA THR A 534 55.13 27.21 -53.11
C THR A 534 56.25 28.24 -52.77
N PRO A 535 56.83 28.35 -51.55
CA PRO A 535 56.56 27.69 -50.25
C PRO A 535 56.44 28.69 -49.05
N VAL A 536 56.41 28.18 -47.80
CA VAL A 536 57.13 28.60 -46.55
C VAL A 536 56.42 27.99 -45.30
N GLU A 537 57.11 27.90 -44.15
CA GLU A 537 56.92 26.86 -43.13
C GLU A 537 56.09 27.21 -41.87
N GLY A 538 55.18 26.28 -41.49
CA GLY A 538 54.77 25.92 -40.11
C GLY A 538 53.95 26.93 -39.28
N PRO A 539 53.57 26.57 -38.03
CA PRO A 539 53.35 25.25 -37.42
C PRO A 539 51.83 24.95 -37.19
N PRO A 540 51.40 23.74 -36.80
CA PRO A 540 49.97 23.38 -36.77
C PRO A 540 49.20 23.87 -35.51
N PRO A 541 48.00 24.47 -35.68
CA PRO A 541 46.99 24.62 -34.61
C PRO A 541 46.09 23.37 -34.49
N ARG A 542 45.09 23.42 -33.60
CA ARG A 542 44.15 22.32 -33.32
C ARG A 542 42.73 22.58 -33.85
N ASP A 543 41.91 21.50 -33.78
CA ASP A 543 40.46 21.45 -33.60
C ASP A 543 39.54 21.98 -34.73
N SER A 544 38.77 21.09 -35.37
CA SER A 544 37.49 21.40 -36.05
C SER A 544 36.62 20.14 -36.30
N GLU A 545 35.37 20.15 -35.81
CA GLU A 545 34.21 19.55 -36.50
C GLU A 545 33.52 20.67 -37.35
N PRO A 546 32.36 20.51 -38.04
CA PRO A 546 31.50 19.32 -38.26
C PRO A 546 31.02 19.10 -39.73
N ASN A 547 30.34 17.96 -40.02
CA ASN A 547 28.96 17.92 -40.57
C ASN A 547 28.45 16.55 -41.11
N SER A 548 27.15 16.31 -40.91
CA SER A 548 26.14 15.59 -41.73
C SER A 548 26.36 14.16 -42.28
N ASP A 549 25.47 13.25 -41.84
CA ASP A 549 24.67 12.21 -42.55
C ASP A 549 25.21 11.50 -43.82
N PRO A 550 24.96 10.17 -43.93
CA PRO A 550 23.81 9.74 -44.74
C PRO A 550 22.96 8.59 -44.14
N ASP A 551 21.83 8.30 -44.82
CA ASP A 551 20.75 7.39 -44.40
C ASP A 551 20.84 5.93 -44.94
N SER A 552 20.11 5.03 -44.26
CA SER A 552 19.57 3.71 -44.61
C SER A 552 20.32 2.69 -45.51
N SER A 553 20.53 1.47 -44.96
CA SER A 553 19.89 0.19 -45.37
C SER A 553 20.77 -1.08 -45.29
N ASP A 554 20.09 -2.22 -45.07
CA ASP A 554 20.45 -3.63 -45.28
C ASP A 554 21.77 -4.23 -44.75
N ILE A 555 21.69 -4.84 -43.56
CA ILE A 555 22.60 -5.91 -43.10
C ILE A 555 21.88 -7.26 -43.14
N VAL A 556 22.40 -8.19 -43.95
CA VAL A 556 21.87 -9.56 -44.06
C VAL A 556 22.40 -10.44 -42.91
N PHE A 557 21.50 -11.11 -42.18
CA PHE A 557 21.86 -12.03 -41.11
C PHE A 557 22.30 -13.41 -41.63
N ASP A 558 23.49 -13.85 -41.22
CA ASP A 558 23.95 -15.24 -41.43
C ASP A 558 23.37 -16.18 -40.34
N PRO A 559 22.53 -17.19 -40.71
CA PRO A 559 21.97 -18.14 -39.74
C PRO A 559 23.01 -19.12 -39.16
N ILE A 560 24.23 -19.22 -39.70
CA ILE A 560 25.29 -20.10 -39.18
C ILE A 560 25.90 -19.51 -37.91
N GLN A 561 26.29 -18.23 -37.91
CA GLN A 561 26.81 -17.54 -36.71
C GLN A 561 25.82 -17.56 -35.53
N ALA A 562 24.52 -17.44 -35.82
CA ALA A 562 23.48 -17.57 -34.80
C ALA A 562 23.49 -18.97 -34.14
N LYS A 563 23.70 -20.03 -34.92
CA LYS A 563 23.61 -21.43 -34.44
C LYS A 563 24.76 -21.84 -33.53
N GLU A 564 25.98 -21.35 -33.79
CA GLU A 564 27.12 -21.52 -32.88
C GLU A 564 26.92 -20.74 -31.58
N SER A 565 26.37 -19.52 -31.67
CA SER A 565 26.10 -18.66 -30.52
C SER A 565 25.10 -19.30 -29.54
N TRP A 566 24.00 -19.86 -30.03
CA TRP A 566 23.04 -20.61 -29.20
C TRP A 566 23.65 -21.88 -28.57
N SER A 567 24.60 -22.53 -29.26
CA SER A 567 25.27 -23.74 -28.75
C SER A 567 26.18 -23.44 -27.55
N LYS A 568 26.82 -22.25 -27.52
CA LYS A 568 27.57 -21.77 -26.34
C LYS A 568 26.64 -21.40 -25.17
N LEU A 569 25.43 -20.95 -25.43
CA LEU A 569 24.47 -20.49 -24.41
C LEU A 569 23.81 -21.64 -23.61
N LEU A 570 23.71 -22.84 -24.20
CA LEU A 570 22.95 -23.98 -23.67
C LEU A 570 23.82 -25.16 -23.20
N GLY A 571 25.14 -25.05 -23.29
CA GLY A 571 26.07 -26.05 -22.74
C GLY A 571 26.00 -26.16 -21.22
N LYS A 572 26.33 -27.33 -20.67
CA LYS A 572 26.49 -27.49 -19.21
C LYS A 572 27.57 -26.52 -18.72
N ARG A 573 27.22 -25.62 -17.79
CA ARG A 573 28.16 -24.66 -17.18
C ARG A 573 29.36 -25.39 -16.57
N VAL A 574 30.50 -25.33 -17.25
CA VAL A 574 31.79 -25.79 -16.71
C VAL A 574 32.14 -24.90 -15.52
N ALA A 575 32.64 -25.48 -14.43
CA ALA A 575 33.11 -24.68 -13.30
C ALA A 575 34.35 -23.87 -13.73
N PRO A 576 34.44 -22.56 -13.38
CA PRO A 576 35.71 -21.85 -13.52
C PRO A 576 36.79 -22.58 -12.73
N ARG A 577 38.00 -22.58 -13.28
CA ARG A 577 39.17 -23.15 -12.63
C ARG A 577 39.76 -22.13 -11.66
N CYS A 578 40.47 -22.59 -10.63
CA CYS A 578 41.27 -21.71 -9.78
C CYS A 578 42.52 -21.22 -10.53
N GLU A 579 43.27 -20.30 -9.92
CA GLU A 579 44.55 -19.78 -10.47
C GLU A 579 45.60 -20.89 -10.68
N HIS A 580 45.50 -21.98 -9.91
CA HIS A 580 46.30 -23.21 -10.07
C HIS A 580 45.74 -24.18 -11.13
N ASN A 581 44.77 -23.75 -11.94
CA ASN A 581 44.17 -24.47 -13.07
C ASN A 581 43.36 -25.74 -12.71
N GLU A 582 42.97 -25.92 -11.45
CA GLU A 582 42.14 -27.03 -10.95
C GLU A 582 40.63 -26.72 -10.94
N PRO A 583 39.73 -27.71 -11.03
CA PRO A 583 38.27 -27.49 -11.04
C PRO A 583 37.68 -27.28 -9.64
N CYS A 584 37.16 -26.08 -9.35
CA CYS A 584 36.62 -25.73 -8.03
C CYS A 584 35.35 -26.52 -7.66
N ILE A 585 35.30 -27.07 -6.44
CA ILE A 585 34.17 -27.85 -5.91
C ILE A 585 33.12 -26.90 -5.31
N SER A 586 31.83 -27.13 -5.59
CA SER A 586 30.73 -26.31 -5.07
C SER A 586 30.02 -26.98 -3.88
N PHE A 587 30.00 -26.31 -2.74
CA PHE A 587 29.28 -26.69 -1.54
C PHE A 587 28.08 -25.77 -1.30
N THR A 588 26.98 -26.27 -0.73
CA THR A 588 25.81 -25.46 -0.35
C THR A 588 25.54 -25.58 1.14
N THR A 589 25.48 -24.45 1.84
CA THR A 589 25.31 -24.44 3.30
C THR A 589 23.90 -24.85 3.71
N LYS A 590 23.77 -26.05 4.29
CA LYS A 590 22.50 -26.59 4.81
C LYS A 590 22.22 -26.22 6.28
N LYS A 591 23.16 -25.56 6.96
CA LYS A 591 23.02 -25.14 8.37
C LYS A 591 22.09 -23.92 8.47
N PRO A 592 21.06 -23.91 9.34
CA PRO A 592 20.20 -22.74 9.54
C PRO A 592 20.98 -21.48 9.91
N GLY A 593 20.54 -20.33 9.39
CA GLY A 593 21.17 -19.02 9.58
C GLY A 593 21.21 -18.17 8.30
N VAL A 594 21.87 -17.01 8.37
CA VAL A 594 21.95 -15.99 7.29
C VAL A 594 22.55 -16.53 5.98
N ASN A 595 23.33 -17.60 6.05
CA ASN A 595 23.98 -18.24 4.89
C ASN A 595 23.31 -19.54 4.45
N CYS A 596 22.19 -19.95 5.06
CA CYS A 596 21.47 -21.17 4.69
C CYS A 596 20.93 -21.07 3.25
N GLY A 597 21.32 -22.03 2.40
CA GLY A 597 21.02 -22.04 0.96
C GLY A 597 21.99 -21.27 0.08
N LYS A 598 22.97 -20.54 0.64
CA LYS A 598 24.07 -19.98 -0.16
C LYS A 598 25.03 -21.10 -0.59
N SER A 599 25.59 -20.96 -1.78
CA SER A 599 26.61 -21.86 -2.31
C SER A 599 27.96 -21.17 -2.33
N TYR A 600 28.99 -21.92 -1.93
CA TYR A 600 30.38 -21.50 -1.85
C TYR A 600 31.21 -22.43 -2.73
N ARG A 601 32.30 -21.93 -3.30
CA ARG A 601 33.28 -22.76 -4.03
C ARG A 601 34.54 -22.86 -3.20
N ASP A 602 35.12 -24.05 -3.15
CA ASP A 602 36.31 -24.33 -2.35
C ASP A 602 37.36 -25.06 -3.21
N VAL A 603 38.63 -24.94 -2.80
CA VAL A 603 39.81 -25.47 -3.49
C VAL A 603 40.63 -26.26 -2.48
N HIS A 604 40.59 -27.59 -2.60
CA HIS A 604 41.29 -28.48 -1.69
C HIS A 604 42.80 -28.47 -1.97
N VAL A 605 43.55 -27.61 -1.27
CA VAL A 605 45.01 -27.67 -1.27
C VAL A 605 45.44 -29.01 -0.64
N VAL A 606 46.00 -29.90 -1.44
CA VAL A 606 46.54 -31.18 -0.96
C VAL A 606 47.90 -30.90 -0.30
N ALA A 607 47.88 -30.75 1.02
CA ALA A 607 49.08 -30.58 1.82
C ALA A 607 49.92 -31.88 1.83
N HIS A 608 51.01 -31.92 1.06
CA HIS A 608 52.07 -32.90 1.26
C HIS A 608 52.83 -32.60 2.57
N ASN A 609 53.24 -33.67 3.28
CA ASN A 609 53.86 -33.61 4.61
C ASN A 609 55.05 -32.64 4.70
N GLY A 610 55.07 -31.72 5.69
CA GLY A 610 56.14 -30.70 5.74
C GLY A 610 56.27 -29.75 6.94
N ALA A 611 55.88 -30.14 8.17
CA ALA A 611 56.22 -29.46 9.44
C ALA A 611 55.70 -28.02 9.73
N ALA A 612 55.70 -27.69 11.03
CA ALA A 612 55.57 -26.36 11.68
C ALA A 612 54.33 -25.48 11.37
N ALA A 613 53.62 -25.06 12.42
CA ALA A 613 52.50 -24.13 12.33
C ALA A 613 52.86 -22.71 12.81
N THR A 614 52.49 -21.69 12.04
CA THR A 614 52.41 -20.29 12.46
C THR A 614 51.28 -19.57 11.71
N SER A 615 50.68 -18.56 12.33
CA SER A 615 49.44 -17.92 11.85
C SER A 615 49.66 -16.91 10.72
N VAL A 616 48.83 -16.98 9.67
CA VAL A 616 48.62 -15.92 8.67
C VAL A 616 47.11 -15.73 8.46
N ALA A 617 46.65 -14.52 8.15
CA ALA A 617 45.24 -14.14 8.13
C ALA A 617 44.44 -14.66 6.91
N ASP A 618 43.14 -14.91 7.11
CA ASP A 618 42.20 -15.44 6.10
C ASP A 618 41.73 -14.35 5.11
N THR A 619 42.58 -14.02 4.13
CA THR A 619 42.32 -13.01 3.09
C THR A 619 41.35 -13.55 2.03
N ARG A 620 40.05 -13.52 2.32
CA ARG A 620 39.01 -13.96 1.38
C ARG A 620 38.70 -12.89 0.31
N LEU A 621 39.26 -13.09 -0.88
CA LEU A 621 38.88 -12.35 -2.09
C LEU A 621 37.46 -12.76 -2.53
N ASN A 622 36.50 -11.84 -2.40
CA ASN A 622 35.17 -11.98 -2.99
C ASN A 622 35.19 -11.54 -4.46
N PHE A 623 35.10 -12.48 -5.40
CA PHE A 623 34.68 -12.20 -6.78
C PHE A 623 33.20 -12.55 -6.93
N GLU A 624 32.36 -11.57 -7.29
CA GLU A 624 30.91 -11.73 -7.47
C GLU A 624 30.56 -12.11 -8.92
N SER A 625 29.52 -12.93 -9.10
CA SER A 625 28.85 -13.24 -10.38
C SER A 625 27.43 -13.77 -10.18
#